data_AF-A0A3D4HZA9-F1
#
_entry.id   AF-A0A3D4HZA9-F1
#
_cell.length_a   1.000
_cell.length_b   1.000
_cell.length_c   1.000
_cell.angle_alpha   90.00
_cell.angle_beta   90.00
_cell.angle_gamma   90.00
#
_symmetry.space_group_name_H-M   'P 1'
#
loop_
_entity.id
_entity.type
_entity.pdbx_description
1 polymer ?
#
loop_
_entity_poly.entity_id
_entity_poly.type
_entity_poly.pdbx_seq_one_letter_code
_entity_poly.pdbx_strand_id
1 'polypeptide(L)'
;PDREGEAISWHLAYLLGLNIEDKNRVTFNEITKTGVSNGMEHPRSLDIDLVNAQQARRILDRLVGYKLSPFLSQKIRRGLSAGRVQSVAVRIIVDREKDINAFKPEEYWSIDAKFTPKGSRKVFGASFYGDTDGKIEIKDKEQSD
;
A
#
# COMPACT_ATOMS: atom_id res chain seq x y z
N PRO A 1 20.37 2.91 -2.94
CA PRO A 1 20.30 4.00 -3.94
C PRO A 1 19.12 3.76 -4.89
N ASP A 2 18.35 4.79 -5.22
CA ASP A 2 17.10 4.67 -5.99
C ASP A 2 17.07 5.60 -7.21
N ARG A 3 16.02 5.47 -8.02
CA ARG A 3 15.82 6.28 -9.25
C ARG A 3 15.70 7.78 -8.98
N GLU A 4 15.18 8.20 -7.82
CA GLU A 4 15.03 9.62 -7.49
C GLU A 4 16.39 10.24 -7.18
N GLY A 5 17.19 9.56 -6.36
CA GLY A 5 18.57 9.96 -6.09
C GLY A 5 19.41 10.02 -7.37
N GLU A 6 19.20 9.08 -8.30
CA GLU A 6 19.93 9.09 -9.58
C GLU A 6 19.55 10.28 -10.46
N ALA A 7 18.26 10.60 -10.56
CA ALA A 7 17.80 11.76 -11.31
C ALA A 7 18.30 13.09 -10.71
N ILE A 8 18.41 13.17 -9.39
CA ILE A 8 19.01 14.33 -8.71
C ILE A 8 20.48 14.47 -9.08
N SER A 9 21.26 13.40 -8.99
CA SER A 9 22.68 13.41 -9.37
C SER A 9 22.88 13.76 -10.85
N TRP A 10 22.01 13.27 -11.74
CA TRP A 10 22.03 13.64 -13.16
C TRP A 10 21.73 15.13 -13.38
N HIS A 11 20.73 15.70 -12.71
CA HIS A 11 20.45 17.14 -12.78
C HIS A 11 21.61 17.98 -12.25
N LEU A 12 22.28 17.55 -11.18
CA LEU A 12 23.49 18.22 -10.66
C LEU A 12 24.63 18.16 -11.67
N ALA A 13 24.89 16.99 -12.27
CA ALA A 13 25.91 16.85 -13.31
C ALA A 13 25.64 17.79 -14.49
N TYR A 14 24.39 17.88 -14.95
CA TYR A 14 23.99 18.81 -16.00
C TYR A 14 24.22 20.28 -15.61
N LEU A 15 23.78 20.70 -14.43
CA LEU A 15 23.90 22.09 -13.96
C LEU A 15 25.36 22.52 -13.72
N LEU A 16 26.22 21.57 -13.33
CA LEU A 16 27.62 21.81 -13.04
C LEU A 16 28.53 21.56 -14.25
N GLY A 17 27.98 21.13 -15.40
CA GLY A 17 28.75 20.81 -16.60
C GLY A 17 29.67 19.60 -16.45
N LEU A 18 29.31 18.64 -15.58
CA LEU A 18 30.08 17.41 -15.38
C LEU A 18 29.79 16.41 -16.50
N ASN A 19 30.81 15.64 -16.88
CA ASN A 19 30.63 14.53 -17.80
C ASN A 19 29.89 13.38 -17.10
N ILE A 20 28.88 12.83 -17.76
CA ILE A 20 28.02 11.76 -17.24
C ILE A 20 28.74 10.40 -17.18
N GLU A 21 29.79 10.23 -17.99
CA GLU A 21 30.63 9.03 -18.04
C GLU A 21 31.68 9.01 -16.92
N ASP A 22 31.91 10.14 -16.26
CA ASP A 22 32.85 10.21 -15.15
C ASP A 22 32.34 9.43 -13.95
N LYS A 23 33.26 8.75 -13.26
CA LYS A 23 32.95 8.02 -12.02
C LYS A 23 32.84 8.97 -10.83
N ASN A 24 31.76 9.75 -10.80
CA ASN A 24 31.48 10.77 -9.79
C ASN A 24 30.24 10.44 -8.93
N ARG A 25 29.58 9.31 -9.17
CA ARG A 25 28.41 8.86 -8.43
C ARG A 25 28.80 7.86 -7.34
N VAL A 26 28.71 8.30 -6.09
CA VAL A 26 28.89 7.46 -4.90
C VAL A 26 27.53 7.01 -4.39
N THR A 27 27.40 5.72 -4.06
CA THR A 27 26.17 5.15 -3.48
C THR A 27 26.47 4.25 -2.30
N PHE A 28 25.63 4.33 -1.27
CA PHE A 28 25.64 3.46 -0.10
C PHE A 28 24.19 3.22 0.35
N ASN A 29 23.94 2.10 1.02
CA ASN A 29 22.61 1.74 1.55
C ASN A 29 22.45 2.09 3.04
N GLU A 30 23.56 2.41 3.70
CA GLU A 30 23.61 2.73 5.11
C GLU A 30 24.59 3.88 5.35
N ILE A 31 24.31 4.71 6.36
CA ILE A 31 25.12 5.86 6.72
C ILE A 31 26.03 5.44 7.90
N THR A 32 26.95 4.52 7.63
CA THR A 32 27.98 4.07 8.57
C THR A 32 29.36 4.52 8.07
N LYS A 33 30.35 4.62 8.97
CA LYS A 33 31.73 4.97 8.57
C LYS A 33 32.22 4.03 7.46
N THR A 34 32.01 2.73 7.64
CA THR A 34 32.40 1.69 6.67
C THR A 34 31.63 1.83 5.36
N GLY A 35 30.30 2.03 5.42
CA GLY A 35 29.46 2.17 4.23
C GLY A 35 29.81 3.39 3.38
N VAL A 36 30.08 4.53 4.01
CA VAL A 36 30.50 5.76 3.33
C VAL A 36 31.91 5.61 2.75
N SER A 37 32.88 5.12 3.53
CA SER A 37 34.25 4.91 3.04
C SER A 37 34.29 3.98 1.83
N ASN A 38 33.58 2.84 1.90
CA ASN A 38 33.51 1.91 0.78
C ASN A 38 32.86 2.52 -0.47
N GLY A 39 31.79 3.30 -0.31
CA GLY A 39 31.16 4.00 -1.42
C GLY A 39 32.07 5.03 -2.09
N MET A 40 32.90 5.73 -1.30
CA MET A 40 33.86 6.71 -1.82
C MET A 40 35.04 6.05 -2.54
N GLU A 41 35.46 4.85 -2.13
CA GLU A 41 36.52 4.08 -2.77
C GLU A 41 36.09 3.50 -4.13
N HIS A 42 34.78 3.23 -4.31
CA HIS A 42 34.23 2.60 -5.52
C HIS A 42 33.14 3.46 -6.19
N PRO A 43 33.48 4.67 -6.69
CA PRO A 43 32.51 5.47 -7.41
C PRO A 43 32.20 4.84 -8.77
N ARG A 44 30.97 5.05 -9.23
CA ARG A 44 30.51 4.63 -10.56
C ARG A 44 30.08 5.84 -11.40
N SER A 45 29.87 5.64 -12.69
CA SER A 45 29.17 6.61 -13.54
C SER A 45 27.67 6.62 -13.20
N LEU A 46 26.97 7.63 -13.71
CA LEU A 46 25.52 7.72 -13.57
C LEU A 46 24.83 6.59 -14.32
N ASP A 47 23.77 6.05 -13.71
CA ASP A 47 22.90 5.06 -14.33
C ASP A 47 21.79 5.78 -15.09
N ILE A 48 21.94 5.86 -16.42
CA ILE A 48 21.02 6.57 -17.30
C ILE A 48 19.65 5.89 -17.38
N ASP A 49 19.57 4.57 -17.20
CA ASP A 49 18.30 3.85 -17.20
C ASP A 49 17.45 4.22 -15.99
N LEU A 50 18.06 4.35 -14.81
CA LEU A 50 17.39 4.85 -13.61
C LEU A 50 16.93 6.30 -13.76
N VAL A 51 17.73 7.16 -14.39
CA VAL A 51 17.35 8.54 -14.71
C VAL A 51 16.13 8.56 -15.64
N ASN A 52 16.20 7.81 -16.75
CA ASN A 52 15.12 7.73 -17.73
C ASN A 52 13.84 7.17 -17.11
N ALA A 53 13.92 6.18 -16.22
CA ALA A 53 12.77 5.66 -15.49
C ALA A 53 12.11 6.72 -14.59
N GLN A 54 12.90 7.57 -13.93
CA GLN A 54 12.39 8.69 -13.13
C GLN A 54 11.73 9.76 -14.00
N GLN A 55 12.38 10.13 -15.11
CA GLN A 55 11.85 11.10 -16.07
C GLN A 55 10.54 10.62 -16.69
N ALA A 56 10.48 9.35 -17.11
CA ALA A 56 9.27 8.74 -17.66
C ALA A 56 8.10 8.82 -16.67
N ARG A 57 8.33 8.46 -15.40
CA ARG A 57 7.31 8.59 -14.34
C ARG A 57 6.87 10.05 -14.18
N ARG A 58 7.81 11.00 -14.11
CA ARG A 58 7.52 12.43 -13.91
C ARG A 58 6.70 13.01 -15.07
N ILE A 59 7.05 12.64 -16.31
CA ILE A 59 6.30 13.03 -17.52
C ILE A 59 4.90 12.42 -17.51
N LEU A 60 4.79 11.12 -17.20
CA LEU A 60 3.50 10.43 -17.14
C LEU A 60 2.56 11.08 -16.11
N ASP A 61 3.04 11.32 -14.89
CA ASP A 61 2.24 11.95 -13.83
C ASP A 61 1.84 13.39 -14.22
N ARG A 62 2.72 14.11 -14.93
CA ARG A 62 2.42 15.43 -15.49
C ARG A 62 1.33 15.40 -16.56
N LEU A 63 1.40 14.45 -17.49
CA LEU A 63 0.40 14.29 -18.55
C LEU A 63 -0.98 13.96 -17.98
N VAL A 64 -1.04 13.03 -17.03
CA VAL A 64 -2.29 12.66 -16.34
C VAL A 64 -2.86 13.87 -15.60
N GLY A 65 -2.03 14.54 -14.79
CA GLY A 65 -2.46 15.69 -14.01
C GLY A 65 -2.98 16.83 -14.89
N TYR A 66 -2.25 17.20 -15.94
CA TYR A 66 -2.59 18.36 -16.77
C TYR A 66 -3.78 18.10 -17.70
N LYS A 67 -3.99 16.86 -18.16
CA LYS A 67 -5.14 16.53 -19.01
C LYS A 67 -6.43 16.33 -18.22
N LEU A 68 -6.37 15.65 -17.07
CA LEU A 68 -7.58 15.28 -16.31
C LEU A 68 -8.03 16.34 -15.31
N SER A 69 -7.13 17.11 -14.70
CA SER A 69 -7.52 18.09 -13.68
C SER A 69 -8.43 19.21 -14.20
N PRO A 70 -8.24 19.77 -15.42
CA PRO A 70 -9.18 20.75 -15.98
C PRO A 70 -10.58 20.17 -16.16
N PHE A 71 -10.67 18.91 -16.61
CA PHE A 71 -11.95 18.21 -16.78
C PHE A 71 -12.68 18.02 -15.45
N LEU A 72 -11.98 17.55 -14.40
CA LEU A 72 -12.57 17.40 -13.07
C LEU A 72 -13.01 18.74 -12.49
N SER A 73 -12.21 19.80 -12.69
CA SER A 73 -12.54 21.15 -12.23
C SER A 73 -13.78 21.71 -12.92
N GLN A 74 -14.02 21.38 -14.20
CA GLN A 74 -15.21 21.78 -14.94
C GLN A 74 -16.45 20.96 -14.57
N LYS A 75 -16.30 19.66 -14.31
CA LYS A 75 -17.44 18.75 -14.13
C LYS A 75 -17.86 18.51 -12.68
N ILE A 76 -16.98 18.72 -11.71
CA ILE A 76 -17.24 18.40 -10.30
C ILE A 76 -17.08 19.63 -9.42
N ARG A 77 -15.85 20.09 -9.21
CA ARG A 77 -15.54 21.25 -8.35
C ARG A 77 -14.21 21.87 -8.75
N ARG A 78 -14.18 23.20 -8.84
CA ARG A 78 -12.94 23.94 -9.08
C ARG A 78 -11.86 23.59 -8.05
N GLY A 79 -10.63 23.41 -8.52
CA GLY A 79 -9.47 23.09 -7.68
C GLY A 79 -9.24 21.60 -7.44
N LEU A 80 -10.06 20.73 -8.03
CA LEU A 80 -9.80 19.29 -8.01
C LEU A 80 -8.68 18.92 -8.97
N SER A 81 -7.85 17.96 -8.52
CA SER A 81 -6.78 17.37 -9.31
C SER A 81 -6.97 15.87 -9.46
N ALA A 82 -6.47 15.32 -10.56
CA ALA A 82 -6.41 13.89 -10.81
C ALA A 82 -4.96 13.42 -10.72
N GLY A 83 -4.74 12.29 -10.04
CA GLY A 83 -3.44 11.66 -9.94
C GLY A 83 -3.53 10.19 -10.33
N ARG A 84 -2.58 9.71 -11.14
CA ARG A 84 -2.59 8.34 -11.66
C ARG A 84 -2.75 7.27 -10.57
N VAL A 85 -2.02 7.42 -9.46
CA VAL A 85 -2.08 6.49 -8.32
C VAL A 85 -3.15 6.90 -7.31
N GLN A 86 -3.29 8.19 -7.05
CA GLN A 86 -4.26 8.70 -6.07
C GLN A 86 -5.71 8.34 -6.44
N SER A 87 -6.08 8.47 -7.72
CA SER A 87 -7.44 8.15 -8.17
C SER A 87 -7.77 6.66 -8.00
N VAL A 88 -6.80 5.76 -8.18
CA VAL A 88 -6.98 4.31 -7.93
C VAL A 88 -7.13 4.04 -6.44
N ALA A 89 -6.30 4.65 -5.59
CA ALA A 89 -6.40 4.49 -4.14
C ALA A 89 -7.77 4.97 -3.61
N VAL A 90 -8.24 6.13 -4.07
CA VAL A 90 -9.57 6.65 -3.74
C VAL A 90 -10.66 5.69 -4.21
N ARG A 91 -10.53 5.12 -5.41
CA ARG A 91 -11.49 4.13 -5.89
C ARG A 91 -11.57 2.91 -4.98
N ILE A 92 -10.45 2.36 -4.52
CA ILE A 92 -10.44 1.20 -3.60
C ILE A 92 -11.22 1.50 -2.33
N ILE A 93 -11.03 2.70 -1.75
CA ILE A 93 -11.75 3.13 -0.56
C ILE A 93 -13.24 3.28 -0.85
N VAL A 94 -13.60 3.94 -1.95
CA VAL A 94 -15.01 4.13 -2.34
C VAL A 94 -15.71 2.81 -2.62
N ASP A 95 -15.02 1.87 -3.27
CA ASP A 95 -15.60 0.54 -3.56
C ASP A 95 -15.82 -0.24 -2.26
N ARG A 96 -14.89 -0.20 -1.30
CA ARG A 96 -15.11 -0.76 0.05
C ARG A 96 -16.27 -0.10 0.78
N GLU A 97 -16.38 1.22 0.69
CA GLU A 97 -17.46 1.96 1.33
C GLU A 97 -18.83 1.58 0.75
N LYS A 98 -18.91 1.32 -0.56
CA LYS A 98 -20.14 0.79 -1.18
C LYS A 98 -20.47 -0.60 -0.64
N ASP A 99 -19.49 -1.48 -0.47
CA ASP A 99 -19.72 -2.81 0.12
C ASP A 99 -20.27 -2.70 1.55
N ILE A 100 -19.72 -1.78 2.36
CA ILE A 100 -20.20 -1.50 3.72
C ILE A 100 -21.64 -0.98 3.69
N ASN A 101 -21.95 -0.02 2.81
CA ASN A 101 -23.31 0.53 2.70
C ASN A 101 -24.33 -0.48 2.15
N ALA A 102 -23.89 -1.44 1.34
CA ALA A 102 -24.72 -2.52 0.82
C ALA A 102 -24.86 -3.70 1.80
N PHE A 103 -24.03 -3.74 2.85
CA PHE A 103 -24.08 -4.79 3.86
C PHE A 103 -25.39 -4.72 4.64
N LYS A 104 -26.14 -5.83 4.61
CA LYS A 104 -27.35 -6.00 5.41
C LYS A 104 -26.96 -6.82 6.65
N PRO A 105 -26.91 -6.24 7.86
CA PRO A 105 -26.58 -6.99 9.05
C PRO A 105 -27.68 -8.03 9.31
N GLU A 106 -27.25 -9.25 9.60
CA GLU A 106 -28.12 -10.33 10.04
C GLU A 106 -27.79 -10.64 11.49
N GLU A 107 -28.83 -10.78 12.31
CA GLU A 107 -28.67 -11.23 13.69
C GLU A 107 -28.22 -12.69 13.71
N TYR A 108 -27.30 -13.01 14.61
CA TYR A 108 -26.89 -14.37 14.88
C TYR A 108 -26.48 -14.50 16.34
N TRP A 109 -26.69 -15.68 16.90
CA TRP A 109 -26.28 -16.02 18.26
C TRP A 109 -25.28 -17.18 18.24
N SER A 110 -24.42 -17.18 19.25
CA SER A 110 -23.47 -18.28 19.48
C SER A 110 -23.67 -18.78 20.90
N ILE A 111 -23.68 -20.11 21.06
CA ILE A 111 -23.76 -20.76 22.37
C ILE A 111 -22.39 -21.34 22.67
N ASP A 112 -21.67 -20.71 23.58
CA ASP A 112 -20.38 -21.20 24.08
C ASP A 112 -20.56 -21.84 25.46
N ALA A 113 -20.02 -23.03 25.64
CA ALA A 113 -20.08 -23.76 26.89
C ALA A 113 -18.69 -24.17 27.38
N LYS A 114 -18.51 -24.17 28.70
CA LYS A 114 -17.30 -24.64 29.37
C LYS A 114 -17.58 -26.00 30.00
N PHE A 115 -16.79 -26.99 29.61
CA PHE A 115 -16.93 -28.36 30.06
C PHE A 115 -15.77 -28.74 30.95
N THR A 116 -16.08 -29.57 31.96
CA THR A 116 -15.07 -30.19 32.80
C THR A 116 -15.26 -31.71 32.69
N PRO A 117 -14.30 -32.45 32.09
CA PRO A 117 -14.39 -33.90 32.01
C PRO A 117 -14.48 -34.51 33.40
N LYS A 118 -15.33 -35.52 33.56
CA LYS A 118 -15.46 -36.25 34.83
C LYS A 118 -14.11 -36.88 35.20
N GLY A 119 -13.58 -36.55 36.38
CA GLY A 119 -12.26 -37.00 36.84
C GLY A 119 -11.07 -36.11 36.43
N SER A 120 -11.32 -35.01 35.70
CA SER A 120 -10.31 -34.00 35.35
C SER A 120 -10.65 -32.66 36.00
N ARG A 121 -9.64 -31.87 36.36
CA ARG A 121 -9.80 -30.45 36.75
C ARG A 121 -9.62 -29.48 35.58
N LYS A 122 -9.24 -29.99 34.40
CA LYS A 122 -9.01 -29.15 33.22
C LYS A 122 -10.35 -28.80 32.58
N VAL A 123 -10.68 -27.51 32.61
CA VAL A 123 -11.82 -26.92 31.89
C VAL A 123 -11.43 -26.72 30.43
N PHE A 124 -12.32 -27.02 29.50
CA PHE A 124 -12.17 -26.67 28.09
C PHE A 124 -13.46 -26.02 27.56
N GLY A 125 -13.33 -25.13 26.58
CA GLY A 125 -14.47 -24.51 25.91
C GLY A 125 -14.89 -25.32 24.69
N ALA A 126 -16.19 -25.35 24.39
CA ALA A 126 -16.71 -25.78 23.11
C ALA A 126 -17.89 -24.87 22.71
N SER A 127 -17.99 -24.62 21.40
CA SER A 127 -19.08 -23.84 20.80
C SER A 127 -20.10 -24.78 20.18
N PHE A 128 -21.38 -24.46 20.32
CA PHE A 128 -22.47 -25.20 19.70
C PHE A 128 -22.37 -25.12 18.18
N TYR A 129 -22.54 -26.26 17.52
CA TYR A 129 -22.50 -26.38 16.06
C TYR A 129 -23.85 -26.82 15.47
N GLY A 130 -24.54 -27.73 16.15
CA GLY A 130 -25.81 -28.31 15.70
C GLY A 130 -26.09 -29.67 16.34
N ASP A 131 -27.01 -30.42 15.77
CA ASP A 131 -27.43 -31.75 16.24
C ASP A 131 -26.85 -32.89 15.39
N THR A 132 -27.41 -34.10 15.53
CA THR A 132 -26.98 -35.28 14.75
C THR A 132 -27.28 -35.17 13.26
N ASP A 133 -28.18 -34.27 12.87
CA ASP A 133 -28.63 -34.08 11.49
C ASP A 133 -27.85 -32.95 10.77
N GLY A 134 -27.09 -32.13 11.52
CA GLY A 134 -26.08 -31.24 10.97
C GLY A 134 -25.98 -29.89 11.68
N LYS A 135 -25.39 -28.91 10.99
CA LYS A 135 -25.19 -27.55 11.50
C LYS A 135 -26.52 -26.83 11.69
N ILE A 136 -26.74 -26.22 12.85
CA ILE A 136 -27.89 -25.36 13.15
C ILE A 136 -27.41 -23.92 13.27
N GLU A 137 -28.02 -23.01 12.52
CA GLU A 137 -27.75 -21.57 12.60
C GLU A 137 -28.79 -20.91 13.50
N ILE A 138 -28.33 -20.26 14.57
CA ILE A 138 -29.18 -19.55 15.54
C ILE A 138 -29.29 -18.11 15.06
N LYS A 139 -30.45 -17.75 14.52
CA LYS A 139 -30.68 -16.47 13.81
C LYS A 139 -31.29 -15.37 14.67
N ASP A 140 -31.77 -15.71 15.86
CA ASP A 140 -32.42 -14.78 16.79
C ASP A 140 -32.25 -15.27 18.24
N LYS A 141 -32.60 -14.41 19.19
CA LYS A 141 -32.48 -14.71 20.62
C LYS A 141 -33.39 -15.86 21.07
N GLU A 142 -34.59 -15.98 20.51
CA GLU A 142 -35.56 -17.02 20.90
C GLU A 142 -35.05 -18.42 20.59
N GLN A 143 -34.26 -18.59 19.53
CA GLN A 143 -33.60 -19.86 19.21
C GLN A 143 -32.39 -20.17 20.09
N SER A 144 -31.88 -19.18 20.84
CA SER A 144 -30.70 -19.33 21.70
C SER A 144 -31.04 -19.64 23.16
N ASP A 145 -32.21 -19.20 23.63
CA ASP A 145 -32.72 -19.36 24.99
C ASP A 145 -33.35 -20.76 25.21
#